data_AF-A0A9X3F8R7-F1
#
_entry.id   AF-A0A9X3F8R7-F1
#
_cell.length_a   1.000
_cell.length_b   1.000
_cell.length_c   1.000
_cell.angle_alpha   90.00
_cell.angle_beta   90.00
_cell.angle_gamma   90.00
#
_symmetry.space_group_name_H-M   'P 1'
#
loop_
_entity.id
_entity.type
_entity.pdbx_description
1 polymer ?
#
loop_
_entity_poly.entity_id
_entity_poly.type
_entity_poly.pdbx_seq_one_letter_code
_entity_poly.pdbx_strand_id
1 'polypeptide(L)'
;MKCKAVHNNLIFFLEKELPDSEMKEVREHLNSCPDCALFAEEMKKTFGILEVEKAVEVNPFFYTRVKARLENQEQEQVVGRPLLVRVLQPVTFSILLVLAVYGGIKMGQPYHSATGNDGLNEMQMIPYLNEMDAEPIEAFLME
;
A
#
# COMPACT_ATOMS: atom_id res chain seq x y z
N MET A 1 -25.52 1.86 -49.33
CA MET A 1 -26.12 1.25 -48.12
C MET A 1 -27.65 1.29 -48.22
N LYS A 2 -28.40 0.42 -47.52
CA LYS A 2 -29.87 0.48 -47.45
C LYS A 2 -30.31 1.48 -46.37
N CYS A 3 -31.40 2.23 -46.58
CA CYS A 3 -31.88 3.23 -45.63
C CYS A 3 -32.08 2.66 -44.21
N LYS A 4 -32.63 1.44 -44.09
CA LYS A 4 -32.81 0.76 -42.81
C LYS A 4 -31.49 0.52 -42.06
N ALA A 5 -30.41 0.21 -42.78
CA ALA A 5 -29.11 -0.01 -42.16
C ALA A 5 -28.49 1.31 -41.68
N VAL A 6 -28.70 2.40 -42.43
CA VAL A 6 -28.28 3.74 -42.00
C VAL A 6 -29.04 4.20 -40.77
N HIS A 7 -30.35 3.99 -40.70
CA HIS A 7 -31.14 4.36 -39.53
C HIS A 7 -30.67 3.65 -38.26
N ASN A 8 -30.32 2.36 -38.35
CA ASN A 8 -29.78 1.61 -37.21
C ASN A 8 -28.39 2.11 -36.78
N ASN A 9 -27.56 2.51 -37.74
CA ASN A 9 -26.20 2.95 -37.48
C ASN A 9 -26.08 4.46 -37.22
N LEU A 10 -27.18 5.22 -37.32
CA LEU A 10 -27.14 6.68 -37.30
C LEU A 10 -26.67 7.24 -35.96
N ILE A 11 -27.05 6.58 -34.85
CA ILE A 11 -26.62 7.00 -33.51
C ILE A 11 -25.10 6.86 -33.34
N PHE A 12 -24.54 5.71 -33.73
CA PHE A 12 -23.10 5.46 -33.70
C PHE A 12 -22.33 6.38 -34.68
N PHE A 13 -22.97 6.81 -35.78
CA PHE A 13 -22.40 7.80 -36.69
C PHE A 13 -22.32 9.20 -36.06
N LEU A 14 -23.36 9.63 -35.35
CA LEU A 14 -23.41 10.92 -34.66
C LEU A 14 -22.40 10.97 -33.50
N GLU A 15 -22.24 9.86 -32.77
CA GLU A 15 -21.29 9.72 -31.65
C GLU A 15 -19.85 9.37 -32.11
N LYS A 16 -19.64 9.13 -33.41
CA LYS A 16 -18.35 8.74 -34.03
C LYS A 16 -17.77 7.42 -33.48
N GLU A 17 -18.63 6.45 -33.21
CA GLU A 17 -18.26 5.12 -32.70
C GLU A 17 -18.18 4.04 -33.81
N LEU A 18 -18.48 4.41 -35.06
CA LEU A 18 -18.36 3.50 -36.21
C LEU A 18 -16.92 3.41 -36.72
N PRO A 19 -16.51 2.26 -37.27
CA PRO A 19 -15.24 2.14 -37.98
C PRO A 19 -15.21 3.06 -39.22
N ASP A 20 -14.02 3.53 -39.58
CA ASP A 20 -13.81 4.54 -40.64
C ASP A 20 -14.42 4.17 -42.00
N SER A 21 -14.48 2.88 -42.32
CA SER A 21 -15.11 2.37 -43.55
C SER A 21 -16.62 2.64 -43.55
N GLU A 22 -17.30 2.30 -42.46
CA GLU A 22 -18.76 2.47 -42.33
C GLU A 22 -19.15 3.94 -42.17
N MET A 23 -18.31 4.75 -41.51
CA MET A 23 -18.49 6.20 -41.44
C MET A 23 -18.55 6.85 -42.83
N LYS A 24 -17.73 6.39 -43.77
CA LYS A 24 -17.74 6.89 -45.15
C LYS A 24 -19.00 6.47 -45.90
N GLU A 25 -19.40 5.20 -45.79
CA GLU A 25 -20.61 4.68 -46.44
C GLU A 25 -21.89 5.37 -45.96
N VAL A 26 -22.00 5.61 -44.65
CA VAL A 26 -23.13 6.35 -44.07
C VAL A 26 -23.13 7.80 -44.55
N ARG A 27 -21.97 8.46 -44.57
CA ARG A 27 -21.86 9.85 -45.05
C ARG A 27 -22.25 9.98 -46.52
N GLU A 28 -21.81 9.05 -47.36
CA GLU A 28 -22.18 9.02 -48.78
C GLU A 28 -23.69 8.80 -48.94
N HIS A 29 -24.30 7.93 -48.13
CA HIS A 29 -25.73 7.71 -48.16
C HIS A 29 -26.53 8.97 -47.76
N LEU A 30 -26.11 9.67 -46.70
CA LEU A 30 -26.74 10.92 -46.26
C LEU A 30 -26.66 12.02 -47.33
N ASN A 31 -25.59 12.07 -48.13
CA ASN A 31 -25.49 13.01 -49.24
C ASN A 31 -26.42 12.64 -50.42
N SER A 32 -26.74 11.36 -50.58
CA SER A 32 -27.57 10.85 -51.68
C SER A 32 -29.07 10.77 -51.35
N CYS A 33 -29.43 10.65 -50.07
CA CYS A 33 -30.78 10.35 -49.61
C CYS A 33 -31.32 11.48 -48.71
N PRO A 34 -32.27 12.30 -49.19
CA PRO A 34 -32.79 13.43 -48.44
C PRO A 34 -33.57 12.99 -47.19
N ASP A 35 -34.29 11.87 -47.25
CA ASP A 35 -35.08 11.36 -46.12
C ASP A 35 -34.18 10.98 -44.93
N CYS A 36 -33.08 10.27 -45.21
CA CYS A 36 -32.09 9.91 -44.19
C CYS A 36 -31.36 11.13 -43.64
N ALA A 37 -31.09 12.15 -44.48
CA ALA A 37 -30.48 13.40 -44.05
C ALA A 37 -31.38 14.19 -43.10
N LEU A 38 -32.68 14.28 -43.41
CA LEU A 38 -33.67 14.93 -42.55
C LEU A 38 -33.78 14.23 -41.20
N PHE A 39 -33.83 12.89 -41.20
CA PHE A 39 -33.88 12.10 -39.98
C PHE A 39 -32.61 12.28 -39.12
N ALA A 40 -31.43 12.35 -39.74
CA ALA A 40 -30.17 12.62 -39.05
C ALA A 40 -30.15 14.00 -38.38
N GLU A 41 -30.67 15.03 -39.06
CA GLU A 41 -30.78 16.39 -38.53
C GLU A 41 -31.77 16.47 -37.35
N GLU A 42 -32.92 15.80 -37.45
CA GLU A 42 -33.90 15.71 -36.36
C GLU A 42 -33.33 15.02 -35.12
N MET A 43 -32.63 13.90 -35.33
CA MET A 43 -31.96 13.16 -34.27
C MET A 43 -30.88 14.02 -33.59
N LYS A 44 -30.05 14.71 -34.37
CA LYS A 44 -29.01 15.63 -33.86
C LYS A 44 -29.60 16.77 -33.03
N LYS A 45 -30.72 17.36 -33.46
CA LYS A 45 -31.42 18.40 -32.68
C LYS A 45 -31.93 17.87 -31.36
N THR A 46 -32.49 16.66 -31.35
CA THR A 46 -32.99 16.00 -30.14
C THR A 46 -31.86 15.75 -29.14
N PHE A 47 -30.72 15.26 -29.61
CA PHE A 47 -29.52 15.07 -28.78
C PHE A 47 -28.93 16.40 -28.26
N GLY A 48 -28.94 17.45 -29.07
CA GLY A 48 -28.46 18.77 -28.65
C GLY A 48 -29.23 19.35 -27.45
N ILE A 49 -30.53 19.05 -27.30
CA ILE A 49 -31.32 19.49 -26.13
C ILE A 49 -30.78 18.84 -24.84
N LEU A 50 -30.42 17.56 -24.90
CA LEU A 50 -29.85 16.81 -23.77
C LEU A 50 -28.47 17.35 -23.38
N GLU A 51 -27.66 17.79 -24.34
CA GLU A 51 -26.33 18.39 -24.06
C GLU A 51 -26.44 19.72 -23.33
N VAL A 52 -27.45 20.53 -23.66
CA VAL A 52 -27.69 21.83 -23.01
C VAL A 52 -28.09 21.65 -21.54
N GLU A 53 -28.94 20.67 -21.24
CA GLU A 53 -29.31 20.34 -19.85
C GLU A 53 -28.15 19.73 -19.07
N LYS A 54 -27.27 18.99 -19.74
CA LYS A 54 -26.05 18.41 -19.16
C LYS A 54 -24.89 19.40 -19.10
N ALA A 55 -25.08 20.68 -19.42
CA ALA A 55 -24.09 21.72 -19.17
C ALA A 55 -23.96 21.93 -17.65
N VAL A 56 -23.27 21.01 -17.00
CA VAL A 56 -22.93 21.06 -15.58
C VAL A 56 -22.17 22.37 -15.36
N GLU A 57 -22.67 23.21 -14.46
CA GLU A 57 -21.93 24.37 -13.97
C GLU A 57 -20.58 23.88 -13.43
N VAL A 58 -19.52 24.09 -14.21
CA VAL A 58 -18.19 23.65 -13.84
C VAL A 58 -17.80 24.44 -12.60
N ASN A 59 -17.77 23.78 -11.45
CA ASN A 59 -17.40 24.43 -10.19
C ASN A 59 -16.02 25.11 -10.39
N PRO A 60 -15.91 26.44 -10.21
CA PRO A 60 -14.69 27.19 -10.49
C PRO A 60 -13.45 26.67 -9.74
N PHE A 61 -13.64 25.97 -8.62
CA PHE A 61 -12.58 25.45 -7.77
C PHE A 61 -12.29 23.96 -7.99
N PHE A 62 -13.00 23.28 -8.90
CA PHE A 62 -12.78 21.86 -9.17
C PHE A 62 -11.34 21.60 -9.61
N TYR A 63 -10.86 22.37 -10.59
CA TYR A 63 -9.50 22.24 -11.09
C TYR A 63 -8.45 22.48 -10.00
N THR A 64 -8.61 23.55 -9.21
CA THR A 64 -7.70 23.89 -8.11
C THR A 64 -7.65 22.79 -7.05
N ARG A 65 -8.81 22.25 -6.66
CA ARG A 65 -8.89 21.18 -5.66
C ARG A 65 -8.28 19.88 -6.16
N VAL A 66 -8.48 19.54 -7.43
CA VAL A 66 -7.86 18.35 -8.05
C VAL A 66 -6.35 18.52 -8.13
N LYS A 67 -5.87 19.66 -8.63
CA LYS A 67 -4.44 19.98 -8.71
C LYS A 67 -3.76 19.89 -7.35
N ALA A 68 -4.35 20.51 -6.33
CA ALA A 68 -3.83 20.46 -4.97
C ALA A 68 -3.77 19.02 -4.41
N ARG A 69 -4.74 18.15 -4.74
CA ARG A 69 -4.70 16.74 -4.33
C ARG A 69 -3.55 15.96 -4.98
N LEU A 70 -3.28 16.19 -6.27
CA LEU A 70 -2.17 15.54 -6.96
C LEU A 70 -0.82 16.01 -6.38
N GLU A 71 -0.63 17.32 -6.23
CA GLU A 71 0.61 17.89 -5.69
C GLU A 71 0.85 17.45 -4.23
N ASN A 72 -0.19 17.39 -3.41
CA ASN A 72 -0.08 16.92 -2.02
C ASN A 72 0.21 15.41 -1.94
N GLN A 73 -0.32 14.59 -2.86
CA GLN A 73 0.00 13.16 -2.92
C GLN A 73 1.48 12.90 -3.24
N GLU A 74 2.09 13.74 -4.09
CA GLU A 74 3.52 13.67 -4.38
C GLU A 74 4.36 14.19 -3.20
N GLN A 75 3.89 15.24 -2.52
CA GLN A 75 4.59 15.79 -1.36
C GLN A 75 4.51 14.89 -0.12
N GLU A 76 3.38 14.23 0.16
CA GLU A 76 3.23 13.32 1.31
C GLU A 76 4.17 12.10 1.25
N GLN A 77 4.69 11.74 0.07
CA GLN A 77 5.72 10.70 -0.05
C GLN A 77 7.13 11.19 0.37
N VAL A 78 7.33 12.51 0.50
CA VAL A 78 8.65 13.12 0.72
C VAL A 78 8.70 14.04 1.95
N VAL A 79 7.59 14.30 2.65
CA VAL A 79 7.62 15.01 3.95
C VAL A 79 8.14 14.08 5.05
N GLY A 80 9.45 13.90 5.05
CA GLY A 80 10.26 14.07 6.26
C GLY A 80 9.97 13.11 7.40
N ARG A 81 10.14 11.79 7.19
CA ARG A 81 10.86 11.06 8.24
C ARG A 81 12.31 11.53 8.13
N PRO A 82 12.81 12.42 9.00
CA PRO A 82 14.20 12.85 8.90
C PRO A 82 15.04 11.57 8.94
N LEU A 83 16.03 11.43 8.06
CA LEU A 83 16.99 10.32 8.10
C LEU A 83 17.53 10.09 9.53
N LEU A 84 17.57 11.17 10.30
CA LEU A 84 17.77 11.20 11.75
C LEU A 84 16.86 10.24 12.53
N VAL A 85 15.53 10.23 12.37
CA VAL A 85 14.64 9.27 13.07
C VAL A 85 14.85 7.83 12.58
N ARG A 86 15.17 7.65 11.29
CA ARG A 86 15.42 6.30 10.71
C ARG A 86 16.71 5.65 11.23
N VAL A 87 17.73 6.44 11.55
CA VAL A 87 19.02 5.97 12.07
C VAL A 87 19.09 6.03 13.60
N LEU A 88 18.49 7.05 14.22
CA LEU A 88 18.53 7.22 15.68
C LEU A 88 17.77 6.09 16.39
N GLN A 89 16.65 5.63 15.84
CA GLN A 89 15.85 4.56 16.45
C GLN A 89 16.62 3.23 16.60
N PRO A 90 17.28 2.65 15.57
CA PRO A 90 18.06 1.43 15.77
C PRO A 90 19.31 1.65 16.63
N VAL A 91 19.93 2.85 16.56
CA VAL A 91 21.10 3.18 17.37
C VAL A 91 20.77 3.20 18.86
N THR A 92 19.65 3.81 19.27
CA THR A 92 19.26 3.85 20.69
C THR A 92 18.99 2.45 21.26
N PHE A 93 18.36 1.57 20.48
CA PHE A 93 18.15 0.18 20.92
C PHE A 93 19.47 -0.59 21.04
N SER A 94 20.41 -0.39 20.12
CA SER A 94 21.73 -1.02 20.20
C SER A 94 22.51 -0.58 21.43
N ILE A 95 22.49 0.72 21.75
CA ILE A 95 23.18 1.29 22.91
C ILE A 95 22.54 0.79 24.21
N LEU A 96 21.21 0.76 24.30
CA LEU A 96 20.51 0.21 25.47
C LEU A 96 20.85 -1.26 25.70
N LEU A 97 20.91 -2.08 24.65
CA LEU A 97 21.28 -3.49 24.75
C LEU A 97 22.71 -3.64 25.29
N VAL A 98 23.67 -2.90 24.72
CA VAL A 98 25.07 -2.92 25.17
C VAL A 98 25.18 -2.48 26.63
N LEU A 99 24.49 -1.41 27.03
CA LEU A 99 24.47 -0.93 28.42
C LEU A 99 23.83 -1.95 29.37
N ALA A 100 22.74 -2.60 28.96
CA ALA A 100 22.08 -3.61 29.78
C ALA A 100 22.97 -4.84 29.98
N VAL A 101 23.62 -5.33 28.92
CA VAL A 101 24.55 -6.47 28.99
C VAL A 101 25.77 -6.10 29.83
N TYR A 102 26.40 -4.96 29.56
CA TYR A 102 27.56 -4.51 30.32
C TYR A 102 27.23 -4.27 31.79
N GLY A 103 26.07 -3.65 32.06
CA GLY A 103 25.57 -3.43 33.41
C GLY A 103 25.29 -4.73 34.14
N GLY A 104 24.64 -5.69 33.47
CA GLY A 104 24.38 -7.02 34.01
C GLY A 104 25.67 -7.77 34.35
N ILE A 105 26.67 -7.72 33.47
CA ILE A 105 27.99 -8.33 33.73
C ILE A 105 28.67 -7.66 34.92
N LYS A 106 28.71 -6.33 34.99
CA LYS A 106 29.37 -5.60 36.07
C LYS A 106 28.68 -5.80 37.42
N MET A 107 27.35 -5.88 37.43
CA MET A 107 26.55 -6.08 38.64
C MET A 107 26.56 -7.54 39.11
N GLY A 108 26.73 -8.48 38.19
CA GLY A 108 26.88 -9.91 38.47
C GLY A 108 28.31 -10.32 38.85
N GLN A 109 29.31 -9.46 38.67
CA GLN A 109 30.64 -9.72 39.21
C GLN A 109 30.57 -9.61 40.75
N PRO A 110 30.89 -10.67 41.49
CA PRO A 110 30.97 -10.57 42.94
C PRO A 110 32.00 -9.49 43.25
N TYR A 111 31.63 -8.56 44.14
CA TYR A 111 32.58 -7.62 44.73
C TYR A 111 33.64 -8.45 45.44
N HIS A 112 34.74 -8.74 44.75
CA HIS A 112 35.96 -9.20 45.39
C HIS A 112 36.52 -7.99 46.13
N SER A 113 35.91 -7.72 47.28
CA SER A 113 36.47 -6.89 48.32
C SER A 113 37.78 -7.57 48.69
N ALA A 114 38.89 -7.02 48.23
CA ALA A 114 40.22 -7.50 48.55
C ALA A 114 40.53 -7.19 50.01
N THR A 115 39.84 -7.87 50.94
CA THR A 115 40.12 -7.89 52.37
C THR A 115 39.35 -9.04 53.00
N GLY A 116 40.10 -10.07 53.42
CA GLY A 116 39.65 -11.02 54.44
C GLY A 116 39.09 -12.33 53.89
N ASN A 117 39.99 -13.30 53.74
CA ASN A 117 39.83 -14.71 54.11
C ASN A 117 38.38 -15.20 54.37
N ASP A 118 37.70 -15.70 53.33
CA ASP A 118 36.59 -16.65 53.48
C ASP A 118 36.68 -17.69 52.36
N GLY A 119 37.49 -18.72 52.62
CA GLY A 119 37.18 -20.03 52.07
C GLY A 119 35.93 -20.55 52.77
N LEU A 120 35.13 -21.37 52.06
CA LEU A 120 33.87 -21.99 52.46
C LEU A 120 32.62 -21.17 52.09
N ASN A 121 32.07 -21.40 50.88
CA ASN A 121 30.61 -21.64 50.71
C ASN A 121 30.11 -21.78 49.26
N GLU A 122 30.96 -21.85 48.23
CA GLU A 122 30.48 -22.15 46.87
C GLU A 122 30.34 -23.66 46.55
N MET A 123 30.84 -24.54 47.43
CA MET A 123 30.88 -25.99 47.17
C MET A 123 29.70 -26.80 47.74
N GLN A 124 28.74 -26.17 48.43
CA GLN A 124 27.66 -26.90 49.14
C GLN A 124 26.29 -26.89 48.44
N MET A 125 26.10 -26.16 47.34
CA MET A 125 24.80 -26.13 46.62
C MET A 125 24.73 -27.08 45.41
N ILE A 126 25.82 -27.78 45.09
CA ILE A 126 25.90 -28.79 44.02
C ILE A 126 25.47 -30.22 44.47
N PRO A 127 25.68 -30.67 45.72
CA PRO A 127 25.40 -32.06 46.09
C PRO A 127 23.92 -32.44 46.05
N TYR A 128 23.00 -31.48 46.25
CA TYR A 128 21.57 -31.75 46.37
C TYR A 128 20.84 -31.88 45.02
N LEU A 129 21.50 -31.56 43.90
CA LEU A 129 20.90 -31.62 42.56
C LEU A 129 21.35 -32.84 41.76
N ASN A 130 22.24 -33.67 42.31
CA ASN A 130 22.85 -34.79 41.62
C ASN A 130 22.65 -36.11 42.38
N GLU A 131 21.38 -36.50 42.58
CA GLU A 131 21.02 -37.81 43.15
C GLU A 131 21.59 -38.99 42.33
N MET A 132 21.84 -38.79 41.03
CA MET A 132 22.39 -39.81 40.14
C MET A 132 23.86 -40.20 40.46
N ASP A 133 24.62 -39.31 41.11
CA ASP A 133 25.96 -39.63 41.65
C ASP A 133 25.92 -40.06 43.12
N ALA A 134 24.82 -39.79 43.84
CA ALA A 134 24.69 -40.08 45.26
C ALA A 134 24.39 -41.56 45.55
N GLU A 135 23.77 -42.26 44.60
CA GLU A 135 23.52 -43.71 44.68
C GLU A 135 24.42 -44.49 43.72
N PRO A 136 25.37 -45.32 44.21
CA PRO A 136 26.15 -46.17 43.33
C PRO A 136 25.24 -47.23 42.68
N ILE A 137 25.41 -47.45 41.37
CA ILE A 137 24.67 -48.43 40.56
C ILE A 137 24.66 -49.85 41.19
N GLU A 138 25.63 -50.14 42.05
CA GLU A 138 25.74 -51.36 42.85
C GLU A 138 24.53 -51.60 43.78
N ALA A 139 23.93 -50.53 44.32
CA ALA A 139 22.75 -50.62 45.19
C ALA A 139 21.49 -51.01 44.41
N PHE A 140 21.36 -50.58 43.15
CA PHE A 140 20.23 -50.92 42.27
C PHE A 140 20.29 -52.37 41.74
N LEU A 141 21.47 -52.97 41.71
CA LEU A 141 21.70 -54.34 41.21
C LEU A 141 21.59 -55.43 42.30
N MET A 142 21.41 -55.04 43.56
CA MET A 142 21.29 -55.96 44.70
C MET A 142 19.86 -56.10 45.25
N GLU A 143 18.85 -55.52 44.60
CA GLU A 143 17.42 -55.73 44.88
C GLU A 143 16.72 -56.55 43.78
#